data_AF-A0A5B8CF52-F1
#
_entry.id   AF-A0A5B8CF52-F1
#
_cell.length_a   1.000
_cell.length_b   1.000
_cell.length_c   1.000
_cell.angle_alpha   90.00
_cell.angle_beta   90.00
_cell.angle_gamma   90.00
#
_symmetry.space_group_name_H-M   'P 1'
#
loop_
_entity.id
_entity.type
_entity.pdbx_description
1 polymer ?
#
loop_
_entity_poly.entity_id
_entity_poly.type
_entity_poly.pdbx_seq_one_letter_code
_entity_poly.pdbx_strand_id
1 'polypeptide(L)'
;MAETYFSACFTFCCTNAEMALLEEAFNAAEDLNCELEPPAPSKEFLEAFPSTQSSDPWSGLLGIFDDPKFPILGAELTGGNSFEEPTVSTPMISGTVDFQPWPIAELVRRCCPVSLAKAPICFEWAVTCSQARPGEFGGGRCVIFVDRIDIQSTGEALKVALERPIGRTGLPAALPAADPADRPLVGRSLLINAPEYFRDPAFKDWLGNSQPKFTWYRGGEPDEWSDVIVMVDPSLSGEGSDSDMPAPIWERIVDACRSYLGPGQGPSPHYMVRLTNLGE
;
A
#
# COMPACT_ATOMS: atom_id res chain seq x y z
N MET A 1 -16.42 7.87 16.74
CA MET A 1 -15.09 8.41 16.42
C MET A 1 -14.72 7.88 15.04
N ALA A 2 -14.06 8.64 14.18
CA ALA A 2 -13.48 8.09 12.95
C ALA A 2 -12.00 7.84 13.20
N GLU A 3 -11.51 6.73 12.70
CA GLU A 3 -10.13 6.28 12.84
C GLU A 3 -9.45 6.50 11.50
N THR A 4 -8.26 7.10 11.53
CA THR A 4 -7.47 7.40 10.34
C THR A 4 -6.22 6.53 10.38
N TYR A 5 -5.95 5.82 9.29
CA TYR A 5 -4.86 4.86 9.18
C TYR A 5 -3.85 5.31 8.14
N PHE A 6 -2.56 5.14 8.45
CA PHE A 6 -1.44 5.36 7.55
C PHE A 6 -0.84 4.01 7.17
N SER A 7 -0.75 3.77 5.86
CA SER A 7 -0.30 2.48 5.34
C SER A 7 0.68 2.65 4.19
N ALA A 8 1.68 1.77 4.15
CA ALA A 8 2.62 1.64 3.05
C ALA A 8 3.21 0.23 3.05
N CYS A 9 3.64 -0.21 1.89
CA CYS A 9 4.33 -1.49 1.71
C CYS A 9 5.25 -1.39 0.52
N PHE A 10 6.54 -1.62 0.72
CA PHE A 10 7.52 -1.55 -0.36
C PHE A 10 8.71 -2.48 -0.11
N THR A 11 9.41 -2.77 -1.19
CA THR A 11 10.62 -3.60 -1.18
C THR A 11 11.67 -2.99 -2.09
N PHE A 12 12.94 -3.26 -1.79
CA PHE A 12 14.09 -2.84 -2.58
C PHE A 12 15.25 -3.82 -2.36
N CYS A 13 16.27 -3.77 -3.21
CA CYS A 13 17.48 -4.56 -3.01
C CYS A 13 18.52 -3.74 -2.24
N CYS A 14 19.15 -4.35 -1.24
CA CYS A 14 20.30 -3.78 -0.54
C CYS A 14 21.41 -4.82 -0.32
N THR A 15 22.55 -4.39 0.20
CA THR A 15 23.61 -5.31 0.63
C THR A 15 23.28 -5.93 1.99
N ASN A 16 23.84 -7.10 2.31
CA ASN A 16 23.63 -7.76 3.59
C ASN A 16 24.05 -6.89 4.79
N ALA A 17 25.06 -6.03 4.63
CA ALA A 17 25.50 -5.11 5.69
C ALA A 17 24.47 -3.99 5.93
N GLU A 18 23.86 -3.47 4.86
CA GLU A 18 22.79 -2.48 4.97
C GLU A 18 21.53 -3.09 5.58
N MET A 19 21.18 -4.35 5.24
CA MET A 19 20.09 -5.09 5.87
C MET A 19 20.31 -5.24 7.39
N ALA A 20 21.52 -5.61 7.82
CA ALA A 20 21.84 -5.73 9.25
C ALA A 20 21.69 -4.39 9.99
N LEU A 21 22.05 -3.27 9.37
CA LEU A 21 21.82 -1.93 9.93
C LEU A 21 20.33 -1.56 10.00
N LEU A 22 19.52 -1.95 9.02
CA LEU A 22 18.06 -1.80 9.08
C LEU A 22 17.50 -2.60 10.27
N GLU A 23 17.87 -3.86 10.41
CA GLU A 23 17.42 -4.74 11.51
C GLU A 23 17.81 -4.17 12.88
N GLU A 24 19.05 -3.70 13.03
CA GLU A 24 19.51 -3.05 14.27
C GLU A 24 18.68 -1.79 14.59
N ALA A 25 18.43 -0.93 13.60
CA ALA A 25 17.63 0.27 13.77
C ALA A 25 16.17 -0.02 14.16
N PHE A 26 15.53 -1.00 13.50
CA PHE A 26 14.15 -1.40 13.79
C PHE A 26 14.03 -2.00 15.20
N ASN A 27 14.93 -2.91 15.57
CA ASN A 27 14.91 -3.52 16.91
C ASN A 27 15.18 -2.47 18.00
N ALA A 28 16.13 -1.57 17.79
CA ALA A 28 16.42 -0.51 18.76
C ALA A 28 15.25 0.47 18.92
N ALA A 29 14.57 0.85 17.84
CA ALA A 29 13.39 1.71 17.91
C ALA A 29 12.26 1.03 18.70
N GLU A 30 12.03 -0.26 18.48
CA GLU A 30 11.01 -1.04 19.20
C GLU A 30 11.33 -1.18 20.70
N ASP A 31 12.57 -1.54 21.04
CA ASP A 31 13.03 -1.64 22.42
C ASP A 31 12.87 -0.30 23.14
N LEU A 32 13.32 0.81 22.53
CA LEU A 32 13.20 2.16 23.11
C LEU A 32 11.75 2.58 23.29
N ASN A 33 10.87 2.26 22.34
CA ASN A 33 9.43 2.53 22.43
C ASN A 33 8.76 1.72 23.56
N CYS A 34 9.25 0.52 23.84
CA CYS A 34 8.80 -0.32 24.94
C CYS A 34 9.47 0.01 26.30
N GLU A 35 10.22 1.12 26.38
CA GLU A 35 11.03 1.50 27.56
C GLU A 35 12.05 0.40 27.98
N LEU A 36 12.50 -0.40 27.03
CA LEU A 36 13.57 -1.39 27.18
C LEU A 36 14.92 -0.76 26.83
N GLU A 37 16.00 -1.35 27.35
CA GLU A 37 17.37 -0.96 26.99
C GLU A 37 17.83 -1.82 25.80
N PRO A 38 18.04 -1.22 24.61
CA PRO A 38 18.56 -1.96 23.46
C PRO A 38 19.98 -2.48 23.72
N PRO A 39 20.42 -3.55 23.03
CA PRO A 39 21.83 -3.95 23.02
C PRO A 39 22.75 -2.79 22.65
N ALA A 40 24.03 -2.79 23.05
CA ALA A 40 24.93 -1.71 22.66
C ALA A 40 25.03 -1.60 21.12
N PRO A 41 24.93 -0.38 20.54
CA PRO A 41 24.94 -0.21 19.10
C PRO A 41 26.27 -0.64 18.48
N SER A 42 26.18 -1.17 17.26
CA SER A 42 27.35 -1.50 16.45
C SER A 42 28.14 -0.24 16.07
N LYS A 43 29.40 -0.45 15.67
CA LYS A 43 30.24 0.66 15.21
C LYS A 43 29.65 1.27 13.94
N GLU A 44 29.22 0.41 13.02
CA GLU A 44 28.60 0.77 11.76
C GLU A 44 27.30 1.56 12.00
N PHE A 45 26.53 1.19 13.01
CA PHE A 45 25.35 1.96 13.42
C PHE A 45 25.70 3.36 13.90
N LEU A 46 26.70 3.50 14.77
CA LEU A 46 27.15 4.81 15.27
C LEU A 46 27.75 5.70 14.16
N GLU A 47 28.28 5.10 13.10
CA GLU A 47 28.70 5.84 11.89
C GLU A 47 27.49 6.34 11.09
N ALA A 48 26.43 5.54 10.96
CA ALA A 48 25.19 5.93 10.27
C ALA A 48 24.32 6.91 11.08
N PHE A 49 24.31 6.77 12.40
CA PHE A 49 23.59 7.59 13.36
C PHE A 49 24.54 8.14 14.44
N PRO A 50 25.35 9.16 14.13
CA PRO A 50 26.22 9.77 15.11
C PRO A 50 25.42 10.30 16.30
N SER A 51 25.84 9.92 17.51
CA SER A 51 25.24 10.38 18.75
C SER A 51 25.28 11.91 18.84
N THR A 52 24.14 12.51 19.18
CA THR A 52 23.99 13.95 19.39
C THR A 52 24.16 14.34 20.85
N GLN A 53 24.17 13.36 21.77
CA GLN A 53 24.32 13.55 23.21
C GLN A 53 25.33 12.55 23.78
N SER A 54 26.39 13.05 24.43
CA SER A 54 27.50 12.20 24.91
C SER A 54 27.11 11.06 25.85
N SER A 55 25.96 11.15 26.52
CA SER A 55 25.44 10.14 27.44
C SER A 55 24.47 9.15 26.81
N ASP A 56 24.03 9.38 25.57
CA ASP A 56 23.03 8.57 24.89
C ASP A 56 23.51 8.19 23.48
N PRO A 57 23.93 6.92 23.28
CA PRO A 57 24.40 6.46 21.98
C PRO A 57 23.28 6.39 20.94
N TRP A 58 22.01 6.36 21.34
CA TRP A 58 20.83 6.28 20.46
C TRP A 58 20.27 7.64 20.08
N SER A 59 20.75 8.73 20.68
CA SER A 59 20.31 10.10 20.41
C SER A 59 20.42 10.52 18.93
N GLY A 60 21.28 9.86 18.14
CA GLY A 60 21.36 10.03 16.69
C GLY A 60 20.18 9.41 15.94
N LEU A 61 19.72 8.22 16.37
CA LEU A 61 18.53 7.54 15.87
C LEU A 61 17.26 8.30 16.28
N LEU A 62 17.14 8.65 17.56
CA LEU A 62 15.98 9.35 18.10
C LEU A 62 15.71 10.70 17.41
N GLY A 63 16.75 11.32 16.85
CA GLY A 63 16.63 12.57 16.10
C GLY A 63 15.88 12.49 14.77
N ILE A 64 15.51 11.30 14.29
CA ILE A 64 14.70 11.15 13.05
C ILE A 64 13.19 11.17 13.33
N PHE A 65 12.77 11.06 14.58
CA PHE A 65 11.36 11.01 14.99
C PHE A 65 10.86 12.38 15.45
N ASP A 66 9.58 12.66 15.18
CA ASP A 66 8.91 13.87 15.68
C ASP A 66 8.73 13.84 17.21
N ASP A 67 8.49 12.64 17.77
CA ASP A 67 8.50 12.40 19.22
C ASP A 67 9.60 11.41 19.61
N PRO A 68 10.78 11.91 20.03
CA PRO A 68 11.90 11.08 20.49
C PRO A 68 11.59 10.19 21.69
N LYS A 69 10.48 10.43 22.43
CA LYS A 69 10.10 9.61 23.58
C LYS A 69 9.33 8.35 23.19
N PHE A 70 8.68 8.38 22.04
CA PHE A 70 7.91 7.27 21.49
C PHE A 70 8.34 7.06 20.03
N PRO A 71 9.56 6.51 19.80
CA PRO A 71 10.15 6.37 18.47
C PRO A 71 9.48 5.25 17.66
N ILE A 72 8.22 5.47 17.30
CA ILE A 72 7.39 4.51 16.56
C ILE A 72 7.71 4.63 15.08
N LEU A 73 7.96 3.48 14.43
CA LEU A 73 8.09 3.39 12.96
C LEU A 73 6.74 3.11 12.28
N GLY A 74 5.80 2.48 13.00
CA GLY A 74 4.49 2.07 12.48
C GLY A 74 4.60 1.04 11.35
N ALA A 75 5.71 0.30 11.32
CA ALA A 75 6.05 -0.62 10.25
C ALA A 75 6.85 -1.80 10.78
N GLU A 76 6.73 -2.93 10.10
CA GLU A 76 7.54 -4.13 10.30
C GLU A 76 8.58 -4.22 9.19
N LEU A 77 9.78 -4.71 9.54
CA LEU A 77 10.81 -5.09 8.60
C LEU A 77 10.83 -6.62 8.46
N THR A 78 10.64 -7.10 7.24
CA THR A 78 10.76 -8.52 6.88
C THR A 78 11.67 -8.68 5.66
N GLY A 79 11.84 -9.91 5.19
CA GLY A 79 12.74 -10.23 4.08
C GLY A 79 14.10 -10.72 4.58
N GLY A 80 15.06 -10.81 3.67
CA GLY A 80 16.38 -11.34 4.00
C GLY A 80 17.24 -11.58 2.76
N ASN A 81 18.29 -12.38 2.94
CA ASN A 81 19.25 -12.69 1.88
C ASN A 81 18.59 -13.44 0.73
N SER A 82 18.93 -13.05 -0.49
CA SER A 82 18.53 -13.76 -1.69
C SER A 82 19.22 -15.12 -1.77
N PHE A 83 18.45 -16.16 -2.07
CA PHE A 83 18.99 -17.48 -2.36
C PHE A 83 19.74 -17.52 -3.70
N GLU A 84 19.32 -16.69 -4.66
CA GLU A 84 19.89 -16.63 -6.01
C GLU A 84 21.14 -15.73 -6.04
N GLU A 85 21.15 -14.67 -5.25
CA GLU A 85 22.26 -13.71 -5.14
C GLU A 85 22.67 -13.52 -3.66
N PRO A 86 23.55 -14.37 -3.10
CA PRO A 86 23.87 -14.39 -1.66
C PRO A 86 24.45 -13.09 -1.08
N THR A 87 24.86 -12.14 -1.93
CA THR A 87 25.38 -10.82 -1.55
C THR A 87 24.32 -9.73 -1.51
N VAL A 88 23.07 -10.07 -1.85
CA VAL A 88 21.94 -9.15 -1.92
C VAL A 88 20.88 -9.58 -0.92
N SER A 89 20.33 -8.62 -0.18
CA SER A 89 19.13 -8.78 0.63
C SER A 89 17.97 -8.02 -0.01
N THR A 90 16.75 -8.50 0.22
CA THR A 90 15.52 -7.85 -0.25
C THR A 90 14.63 -7.54 0.95
N PRO A 91 14.85 -6.42 1.66
CA PRO A 91 13.95 -5.96 2.71
C PRO A 91 12.55 -5.70 2.17
N MET A 92 11.55 -6.01 2.98
CA MET A 92 10.17 -5.59 2.80
C MET A 92 9.75 -4.84 4.05
N ILE A 93 9.39 -3.56 3.87
CA ILE A 93 8.91 -2.70 4.95
C ILE A 93 7.42 -2.48 4.74
N SER A 94 6.61 -2.83 5.73
CA SER A 94 5.16 -2.73 5.63
C SER A 94 4.50 -2.30 6.93
N GLY A 95 3.49 -1.43 6.84
CA GLY A 95 2.66 -0.99 7.96
C GLY A 95 1.27 -0.60 7.47
N THR A 96 0.24 -0.79 8.29
CA THR A 96 -1.16 -0.61 7.89
C THR A 96 -1.97 0.33 8.78
N VAL A 97 -1.43 0.72 9.95
CA VAL A 97 -2.17 1.46 10.97
C VAL A 97 -1.61 2.87 11.13
N ASP A 98 -0.31 2.99 11.40
CA ASP A 98 0.35 4.24 11.79
C ASP A 98 1.74 4.37 11.17
N PHE A 99 1.92 3.85 9.95
CA PHE A 99 3.18 3.93 9.20
C PHE A 99 3.73 5.36 9.18
N GLN A 100 5.02 5.53 9.53
CA GLN A 100 5.68 6.84 9.64
C GLN A 100 6.60 7.11 8.43
N PRO A 101 6.15 7.85 7.39
CA PRO A 101 6.90 7.98 6.15
C PRO A 101 8.27 8.65 6.31
N TRP A 102 8.36 9.69 7.15
CA TRP A 102 9.60 10.45 7.31
C TRP A 102 10.67 9.68 8.10
N PRO A 103 10.40 9.14 9.31
CA PRO A 103 11.34 8.27 10.02
C PRO A 103 11.83 7.09 9.17
N ILE A 104 10.93 6.40 8.45
CA ILE A 104 11.30 5.27 7.59
C ILE A 104 12.22 5.73 6.45
N ALA A 105 11.93 6.87 5.83
CA ALA A 105 12.75 7.41 4.75
C ALA A 105 14.17 7.80 5.23
N GLU A 106 14.30 8.44 6.40
CA GLU A 106 15.61 8.76 6.99
C GLU A 106 16.37 7.51 7.40
N LEU A 107 15.69 6.49 7.96
CA LEU A 107 16.27 5.22 8.32
C LEU A 107 16.88 4.54 7.08
N VAL A 108 16.11 4.38 6.00
CA VAL A 108 16.61 3.82 4.73
C VAL A 108 17.74 4.69 4.15
N ARG A 109 17.64 6.02 4.23
CA ARG A 109 18.69 6.92 3.71
C ARG A 109 20.04 6.70 4.39
N ARG A 110 20.03 6.53 5.71
CA ARG A 110 21.24 6.38 6.53
C ARG A 110 21.79 4.96 6.52
N CYS A 111 20.91 3.95 6.53
CA CYS A 111 21.32 2.56 6.55
C CYS A 111 21.73 2.02 5.18
N CYS A 112 21.26 2.61 4.07
CA CYS A 112 21.46 2.07 2.72
C CYS A 112 22.24 2.97 1.73
N PRO A 113 23.37 3.60 2.12
CA PRO A 113 24.07 4.55 1.26
C PRO A 113 24.69 3.91 0.00
N VAL A 114 25.11 2.64 0.06
CA VAL A 114 25.72 1.93 -1.08
C VAL A 114 24.65 1.60 -2.12
N SER A 115 23.46 1.20 -1.67
CA SER A 115 22.34 0.91 -2.55
C SER A 115 21.74 2.19 -3.14
N LEU A 116 21.62 3.25 -2.35
CA LEU A 116 21.16 4.56 -2.81
C LEU A 116 22.11 5.25 -3.79
N ALA A 117 23.41 4.92 -3.75
CA ALA A 117 24.37 5.38 -4.76
C ALA A 117 24.13 4.76 -6.15
N LYS A 118 23.41 3.62 -6.23
CA LYS A 118 23.08 2.95 -7.50
C LYS A 118 21.76 3.45 -8.07
N ALA A 119 20.73 3.55 -7.24
CA ALA A 119 19.40 4.04 -7.64
C ALA A 119 18.62 4.57 -6.43
N PRO A 120 17.68 5.52 -6.63
CA PRO A 120 16.77 5.94 -5.58
C PRO A 120 15.87 4.79 -5.12
N ILE A 121 15.55 4.76 -3.83
CA ILE A 121 14.51 3.90 -3.27
C ILE A 121 13.24 4.74 -3.15
N CYS A 122 12.09 4.16 -3.45
CA CYS A 122 10.82 4.89 -3.38
C CYS A 122 9.70 4.03 -2.82
N PHE A 123 8.69 4.71 -2.28
CA PHE A 123 7.47 4.08 -1.83
C PHE A 123 6.30 5.06 -1.92
N GLU A 124 5.11 4.51 -1.98
CA GLU A 124 3.85 5.24 -1.83
C GLU A 124 3.25 4.93 -0.47
N TRP A 125 2.50 5.90 0.08
CA TRP A 125 1.67 5.66 1.25
C TRP A 125 0.24 6.10 0.99
N ALA A 126 -0.69 5.50 1.70
CA ALA A 126 -2.10 5.83 1.68
C ALA A 126 -2.57 6.24 3.07
N VAL A 127 -3.47 7.23 3.09
CA VAL A 127 -4.23 7.62 4.27
C VAL A 127 -5.68 7.23 4.04
N THR A 128 -6.21 6.36 4.91
CA THR A 128 -7.60 5.89 4.84
C THR A 128 -8.33 6.24 6.13
N CYS A 129 -9.66 6.28 6.08
CA CYS A 129 -10.49 6.60 7.23
C CYS A 129 -11.63 5.58 7.36
N SER A 130 -11.93 5.17 8.60
CA SER A 130 -13.04 4.26 8.88
C SER A 130 -14.43 4.89 8.61
N GLN A 131 -14.49 6.19 8.35
CA GLN A 131 -15.70 6.91 7.97
C GLN A 131 -15.44 7.82 6.77
N ALA A 132 -16.41 7.88 5.85
CA ALA A 132 -16.35 8.80 4.72
C ALA A 132 -16.48 10.26 5.19
N ARG A 133 -15.34 10.93 5.39
CA ARG A 133 -15.26 12.32 5.84
C ARG A 133 -14.41 13.16 4.88
N PRO A 134 -14.85 14.39 4.55
CA PRO A 134 -14.07 15.28 3.71
C PRO A 134 -12.67 15.53 4.29
N GLY A 135 -11.63 15.32 3.48
CA GLY A 135 -10.24 15.59 3.85
C GLY A 135 -9.53 14.47 4.62
N GLU A 136 -10.21 13.37 4.96
CA GLU A 136 -9.62 12.25 5.73
C GLU A 136 -9.04 11.13 4.83
N PHE A 137 -9.07 11.30 3.50
CA PHE A 137 -8.43 10.40 2.55
C PHE A 137 -7.27 11.12 1.86
N GLY A 138 -6.18 10.41 1.65
CA GLY A 138 -4.99 10.98 1.05
C GLY A 138 -3.89 9.94 0.87
N GLY A 139 -2.65 10.40 0.94
CA GLY A 139 -1.48 9.58 0.68
C GLY A 139 -0.37 10.42 0.09
N GLY A 140 0.54 9.77 -0.62
CA GLY A 140 1.61 10.45 -1.34
C GLY A 140 2.72 9.52 -1.78
N ARG A 141 3.84 10.12 -2.18
CA ARG A 141 5.04 9.42 -2.64
C ARG A 141 6.28 9.90 -1.89
N CYS A 142 7.20 8.99 -1.63
CA CYS A 142 8.51 9.27 -1.07
C CYS A 142 9.57 8.74 -2.03
N VAL A 143 10.55 9.58 -2.34
CA VAL A 143 11.73 9.20 -3.12
C VAL A 143 12.96 9.54 -2.30
N ILE A 144 13.72 8.52 -1.98
CA ILE A 144 14.90 8.57 -1.14
C ILE A 144 16.12 8.57 -2.06
N PHE A 145 16.88 9.64 -2.00
CA PHE A 145 18.20 9.75 -2.63
C PHE A 145 19.27 9.67 -1.54
N VAL A 146 20.51 9.38 -1.94
CA VAL A 146 21.64 9.33 -0.99
C VAL A 146 21.80 10.63 -0.18
N ASP A 147 21.51 11.77 -0.80
CA ASP A 147 21.77 13.11 -0.27
C ASP A 147 20.51 13.85 0.21
N ARG A 148 19.30 13.35 -0.10
CA ARG A 148 18.03 14.03 0.23
C ARG A 148 16.84 13.08 0.19
N ILE A 149 15.74 13.51 0.80
CA ILE A 149 14.43 12.86 0.71
C ILE A 149 13.48 13.83 0.01
N ASP A 150 12.78 13.37 -1.03
CA ASP A 150 11.67 14.07 -1.65
C ASP A 150 10.37 13.38 -1.27
N ILE A 151 9.59 14.03 -0.39
CA ILE A 151 8.31 13.54 0.09
C ILE A 151 7.20 14.50 -0.33
N GLN A 152 6.13 13.98 -0.92
CA GLN A 152 5.01 14.79 -1.39
C GLN A 152 3.69 14.14 -1.04
N SER A 153 2.81 14.87 -0.34
CA SER A 153 1.43 14.43 -0.10
C SER A 153 0.50 14.77 -1.26
N THR A 154 -0.54 13.97 -1.46
CA THR A 154 -1.61 14.26 -2.44
C THR A 154 -2.39 15.52 -2.06
N GLY A 155 -2.49 15.84 -0.76
CA GLY A 155 -3.10 17.07 -0.26
C GLY A 155 -2.33 18.34 -0.65
N GLU A 156 -1.00 18.35 -0.50
CA GLU A 156 -0.16 19.45 -0.97
C GLU A 156 -0.19 19.57 -2.49
N ALA A 157 -0.13 18.44 -3.20
CA ALA A 157 -0.23 18.44 -4.66
C ALA A 157 -1.57 19.03 -5.14
N LEU A 158 -2.67 18.69 -4.48
CA LEU A 158 -4.00 19.25 -4.75
C LEU A 158 -4.03 20.75 -4.46
N LYS A 159 -3.49 21.20 -3.32
CA LYS A 159 -3.39 22.61 -2.96
C LYS A 159 -2.62 23.40 -4.03
N VAL A 160 -1.46 22.92 -4.43
CA VAL A 160 -0.65 23.53 -5.51
C VAL A 160 -1.43 23.58 -6.82
N ALA A 161 -2.19 22.54 -7.15
CA ALA A 161 -3.03 22.53 -8.35
C ALA A 161 -4.14 23.59 -8.31
N LEU A 162 -4.75 23.82 -7.14
CA LEU A 162 -5.82 24.81 -6.95
C LEU A 162 -5.32 26.26 -6.93
N GLU A 163 -4.08 26.51 -6.47
CA GLU A 163 -3.47 27.84 -6.44
C GLU A 163 -2.97 28.30 -7.81
N ARG A 164 -2.96 27.42 -8.83
CA ARG A 164 -2.59 27.80 -10.20
C ARG A 164 -3.63 28.79 -10.77
N PRO A 165 -3.20 29.97 -11.28
CA PRO A 165 -4.12 30.92 -11.89
C PRO A 165 -4.89 30.27 -13.03
N ILE A 166 -6.21 30.50 -13.09
CA ILE A 166 -7.02 30.18 -14.27
C ILE A 166 -6.66 31.20 -15.35
N GLY A 167 -5.50 31.04 -15.97
CA GLY A 167 -5.08 31.84 -17.10
C GLY A 167 -5.99 31.54 -18.30
N ARG A 168 -6.62 32.58 -18.86
CA ARG A 168 -7.27 32.55 -20.19
C ARG A 168 -6.20 32.34 -21.28
N THR A 169 -5.66 31.13 -21.37
CA THR A 169 -4.94 30.48 -22.47
C THR A 169 -4.19 29.31 -21.84
N GLY A 170 -4.73 28.11 -21.98
CA GLY A 170 -4.11 26.88 -21.47
C GLY A 170 -4.49 26.59 -20.01
N LEU A 171 -5.72 26.13 -19.80
CA LEU A 171 -5.92 25.06 -18.81
C LEU A 171 -4.78 24.06 -19.04
N PRO A 172 -4.02 23.57 -18.02
CA PRO A 172 -3.37 22.27 -18.20
C PRO A 172 -4.52 21.37 -18.61
N ALA A 173 -4.46 20.82 -19.82
CA ALA A 173 -5.60 20.17 -20.45
C ALA A 173 -6.23 19.29 -19.38
N ALA A 174 -7.43 19.64 -18.89
CA ALA A 174 -8.22 18.72 -18.10
C ALA A 174 -8.23 17.49 -18.99
N LEU A 175 -7.47 16.44 -18.64
CA LEU A 175 -7.09 15.38 -19.57
C LEU A 175 -8.33 15.10 -20.39
N PRO A 176 -8.38 15.52 -21.68
CA PRO A 176 -9.56 15.27 -22.46
C PRO A 176 -9.44 13.80 -22.78
N ALA A 177 -9.82 12.95 -21.83
CA ALA A 177 -10.02 11.54 -22.07
C ALA A 177 -11.35 11.43 -22.84
N ALA A 178 -11.34 12.01 -24.04
CA ALA A 178 -12.33 11.79 -25.07
C ALA A 178 -12.33 10.30 -25.42
N ASP A 179 -11.16 9.66 -25.34
CA ASP A 179 -11.01 8.22 -25.24
C ASP A 179 -10.91 7.79 -23.76
N PRO A 180 -11.79 6.91 -23.26
CA PRO A 180 -11.63 6.24 -21.96
C PRO A 180 -10.25 5.59 -21.74
N ALA A 181 -9.53 5.23 -22.80
CA ALA A 181 -8.17 4.69 -22.74
C ALA A 181 -7.11 5.71 -22.31
N ASP A 182 -7.37 7.02 -22.47
CA ASP A 182 -6.46 8.10 -22.07
C ASP A 182 -6.64 8.53 -20.60
N ARG A 183 -7.58 7.90 -19.87
CA ARG A 183 -7.78 8.18 -18.44
C ARG A 183 -6.63 7.59 -17.63
N PRO A 184 -6.13 8.30 -16.59
CA PRO A 184 -5.22 7.67 -15.64
C PRO A 184 -5.89 6.41 -15.08
N LEU A 185 -5.09 5.36 -14.89
CA LEU A 185 -5.53 4.08 -14.33
C LEU A 185 -5.89 4.27 -12.84
N VAL A 186 -7.05 4.85 -12.58
CA VAL A 186 -7.71 4.83 -11.27
C VAL A 186 -8.50 3.53 -11.22
N GLY A 187 -8.52 2.87 -10.06
CA GLY A 187 -9.14 1.55 -9.87
C GLY A 187 -10.43 1.36 -10.69
N ARG A 188 -10.45 0.32 -11.53
CA ARG A 188 -11.55 0.05 -12.45
C ARG A 188 -12.52 -0.93 -11.79
N SER A 189 -13.80 -0.64 -11.87
CA SER A 189 -14.82 -1.48 -11.27
C SER A 189 -15.99 -1.72 -12.20
N LEU A 190 -16.69 -2.83 -11.94
CA LEU A 190 -17.92 -3.20 -12.62
C LEU A 190 -18.98 -3.53 -11.57
N LEU A 191 -20.23 -3.18 -11.85
CA LEU A 191 -21.38 -3.63 -11.08
C LEU A 191 -22.22 -4.53 -11.98
N ILE A 192 -22.48 -5.76 -11.53
CA ILE A 192 -23.30 -6.75 -12.23
C ILE A 192 -24.48 -7.08 -11.32
N ASN A 193 -25.70 -6.69 -11.74
CA ASN A 193 -26.90 -7.21 -11.11
C ASN A 193 -27.21 -8.59 -11.71
N ALA A 194 -27.08 -9.64 -10.91
CA ALA A 194 -27.23 -11.03 -11.34
C ALA A 194 -27.98 -11.86 -10.29
N PRO A 195 -29.28 -11.58 -10.04
CA PRO A 195 -30.06 -12.31 -9.06
C PRO A 195 -30.14 -13.82 -9.37
N GLU A 196 -29.92 -14.23 -10.62
CA GLU A 196 -29.81 -15.63 -11.01
C GLU A 196 -28.61 -16.34 -10.37
N TYR A 197 -27.49 -15.66 -10.10
CA TYR A 197 -26.35 -16.27 -9.40
C TYR A 197 -26.73 -16.59 -7.96
N PHE A 198 -27.43 -15.69 -7.29
CA PHE A 198 -27.92 -15.88 -5.92
C PHE A 198 -29.03 -16.94 -5.81
N ARG A 199 -29.61 -17.40 -6.93
CA ARG A 199 -30.54 -18.54 -6.98
C ARG A 199 -29.85 -19.86 -7.29
N ASP A 200 -28.61 -19.83 -7.79
CA ASP A 200 -27.84 -21.02 -8.14
C ASP A 200 -27.40 -21.78 -6.86
N PRO A 201 -27.75 -23.07 -6.70
CA PRO A 201 -27.36 -23.84 -5.52
C PRO A 201 -25.86 -23.92 -5.29
N ALA A 202 -25.06 -24.07 -6.36
CA ALA A 202 -23.61 -24.16 -6.23
C ALA A 202 -23.01 -22.83 -5.79
N PHE A 203 -23.58 -21.71 -6.23
CA PHE A 203 -23.17 -20.39 -5.76
C PHE A 203 -23.55 -20.16 -4.30
N LYS A 204 -24.76 -20.59 -3.88
CA LYS A 204 -25.17 -20.53 -2.47
C LYS A 204 -24.26 -21.35 -1.56
N ASP A 205 -23.91 -22.56 -1.99
CA ASP A 205 -22.99 -23.44 -1.26
C ASP A 205 -21.60 -22.81 -1.14
N TRP A 206 -21.08 -22.24 -2.23
CA TRP A 206 -19.82 -21.49 -2.21
C TRP A 206 -19.91 -20.28 -1.27
N LEU A 207 -20.95 -19.45 -1.41
CA LEU A 207 -21.17 -18.24 -0.61
C LEU A 207 -21.25 -18.57 0.90
N GLY A 208 -21.93 -19.66 1.26
CA GLY A 208 -22.14 -20.11 2.63
C GLY A 208 -21.00 -20.93 3.25
N ASN A 209 -19.93 -21.24 2.51
CA ASN A 209 -18.79 -21.98 3.06
C ASN A 209 -17.97 -21.14 4.05
N SER A 210 -17.02 -21.76 4.75
CA SER A 210 -16.21 -21.11 5.79
C SER A 210 -15.11 -20.18 5.27
N GLN A 211 -14.89 -20.11 3.94
CA GLN A 211 -13.86 -19.23 3.38
C GLN A 211 -14.33 -17.77 3.46
N PRO A 212 -13.51 -16.85 4.01
CA PRO A 212 -13.83 -15.43 4.06
C PRO A 212 -14.09 -14.87 2.66
N LYS A 213 -15.16 -14.08 2.53
CA LYS A 213 -15.55 -13.40 1.30
C LYS A 213 -15.78 -11.94 1.57
N PHE A 214 -15.52 -11.10 0.58
CA PHE A 214 -15.95 -9.71 0.64
C PHE A 214 -17.45 -9.64 0.32
N THR A 215 -18.30 -9.83 1.31
CA THR A 215 -19.75 -9.85 1.14
C THR A 215 -20.49 -9.22 2.32
N TRP A 216 -21.70 -8.74 2.06
CA TRP A 216 -22.65 -8.35 3.11
C TRP A 216 -23.61 -9.48 3.52
N TYR A 217 -23.52 -10.66 2.90
CA TYR A 217 -24.27 -11.86 3.30
C TYR A 217 -23.89 -12.33 4.70
N ARG A 218 -24.90 -12.67 5.51
CA ARG A 218 -24.73 -13.04 6.93
C ARG A 218 -25.22 -14.46 7.27
N GLY A 219 -25.44 -15.31 6.26
CA GLY A 219 -26.03 -16.64 6.43
C GLY A 219 -27.53 -16.65 6.14
N GLY A 220 -28.06 -17.83 5.78
CA GLY A 220 -29.47 -18.04 5.44
C GLY A 220 -29.75 -17.92 3.94
N GLU A 221 -30.92 -17.41 3.58
CA GLU A 221 -31.25 -17.16 2.17
C GLU A 221 -30.69 -15.79 1.75
N PRO A 222 -29.92 -15.70 0.64
CA PRO A 222 -29.45 -14.42 0.13
C PRO A 222 -30.59 -13.47 -0.25
N ASP A 223 -30.50 -12.24 0.22
CA ASP A 223 -31.44 -11.14 -0.04
C ASP A 223 -30.78 -10.03 -0.87
N GLU A 224 -31.49 -8.90 -1.05
CA GLU A 224 -31.01 -7.75 -1.82
C GLU A 224 -29.78 -7.04 -1.20
N TRP A 225 -29.44 -7.37 0.05
CA TRP A 225 -28.30 -6.82 0.78
C TRP A 225 -27.12 -7.80 0.82
N SER A 226 -27.24 -8.95 0.16
CA SER A 226 -26.24 -10.03 0.19
C SER A 226 -25.15 -9.86 -0.87
N ASP A 227 -24.82 -8.63 -1.24
CA ASP A 227 -23.85 -8.31 -2.29
C ASP A 227 -22.50 -8.99 -2.06
N VAL A 228 -21.86 -9.38 -3.16
CA VAL A 228 -20.53 -10.01 -3.17
C VAL A 228 -19.60 -9.16 -4.00
N ILE A 229 -18.40 -8.87 -3.48
CA ILE A 229 -17.34 -8.19 -4.21
C ILE A 229 -16.25 -9.22 -4.48
N VAL A 230 -15.79 -9.26 -5.73
CA VAL A 230 -14.66 -10.10 -6.16
C VAL A 230 -13.63 -9.29 -6.91
N MET A 231 -12.38 -9.72 -6.87
CA MET A 231 -11.25 -9.09 -7.54
C MET A 231 -10.82 -9.94 -8.73
N VAL A 232 -10.90 -9.39 -9.94
CA VAL A 232 -10.47 -10.07 -11.17
C VAL A 232 -9.09 -9.59 -11.56
N ASP A 233 -8.18 -10.51 -11.88
CA ASP A 233 -6.84 -10.18 -12.35
C ASP A 233 -6.92 -9.40 -13.68
N PRO A 234 -6.18 -8.29 -13.82
CA PRO A 234 -6.29 -7.41 -14.97
C PRO A 234 -5.77 -8.03 -16.28
N SER A 235 -5.04 -9.15 -16.24
CA SER A 235 -4.70 -9.91 -17.45
C SER A 235 -5.91 -10.60 -18.08
N LEU A 236 -6.99 -10.77 -17.31
CA LEU A 236 -8.23 -11.46 -17.74
C LEU A 236 -7.99 -12.90 -18.21
N SER A 237 -6.97 -13.54 -17.63
CA SER A 237 -6.58 -14.94 -17.85
C SER A 237 -7.52 -15.95 -17.18
N GLY A 238 -8.36 -15.49 -16.26
CA GLY A 238 -9.20 -16.34 -15.40
C GLY A 238 -8.74 -16.36 -13.93
N GLU A 239 -7.69 -15.63 -13.57
CA GLU A 239 -7.24 -15.51 -12.18
C GLU A 239 -7.95 -14.38 -11.41
N GLY A 240 -8.03 -14.52 -10.08
CA GLY A 240 -8.66 -13.54 -9.19
C GLY A 240 -8.87 -14.06 -7.77
N SER A 241 -9.41 -13.22 -6.88
CA SER A 241 -9.55 -13.54 -5.46
C SER A 241 -10.50 -14.71 -5.15
N ASP A 242 -11.50 -14.91 -6.00
CA ASP A 242 -12.63 -15.82 -5.79
C ASP A 242 -12.84 -16.73 -7.00
N SER A 243 -11.74 -17.10 -7.69
CA SER A 243 -11.78 -18.00 -8.85
C SER A 243 -12.20 -19.43 -8.51
N ASP A 244 -12.32 -19.76 -7.22
CA ASP A 244 -12.85 -21.02 -6.68
C ASP A 244 -14.39 -21.09 -6.67
N MET A 245 -15.09 -20.00 -7.00
CA MET A 245 -16.55 -20.00 -7.17
C MET A 245 -16.98 -20.88 -8.36
N PRO A 246 -18.30 -21.16 -8.54
CA PRO A 246 -18.76 -21.96 -9.67
C PRO A 246 -18.23 -21.43 -11.01
N ALA A 247 -17.48 -22.26 -11.73
CA ALA A 247 -16.76 -21.87 -12.94
C ALA A 247 -17.63 -21.12 -13.98
N PRO A 248 -18.89 -21.54 -14.27
CA PRO A 248 -19.73 -20.80 -15.22
C PRO A 248 -20.06 -19.36 -14.78
N ILE A 249 -20.08 -19.08 -13.48
CA ILE A 249 -20.31 -17.73 -12.94
C ILE A 249 -19.02 -16.92 -13.03
N TRP A 250 -17.89 -17.51 -12.61
CA TRP A 250 -16.58 -16.86 -12.70
C TRP A 250 -16.22 -16.46 -14.13
N GLU A 251 -16.41 -17.37 -15.10
CA GLU A 251 -16.17 -17.12 -16.52
C GLU A 251 -17.01 -15.94 -17.04
N ARG A 252 -18.28 -15.84 -16.64
CA ARG A 252 -19.14 -14.71 -17.02
C ARG A 252 -18.66 -13.38 -16.44
N ILE A 253 -18.16 -13.39 -15.21
CA ILE A 253 -17.58 -12.20 -14.58
C ILE A 253 -16.33 -11.75 -15.35
N VAL A 254 -15.42 -12.68 -15.66
CA VAL A 254 -14.21 -12.39 -16.44
C VAL A 254 -14.56 -11.91 -17.85
N ASP A 255 -15.54 -12.51 -18.51
CA ASP A 255 -16.03 -12.10 -19.84
C ASP A 255 -16.66 -10.71 -19.82
N ALA A 256 -17.40 -10.37 -18.76
CA ALA A 256 -17.94 -9.03 -18.57
C ALA A 256 -16.80 -8.01 -18.40
N CYS A 257 -15.80 -8.32 -17.57
CA CYS A 257 -14.60 -7.50 -17.45
C CYS A 257 -13.88 -7.34 -18.80
N ARG A 258 -13.74 -8.41 -19.60
CA ARG A 258 -13.14 -8.34 -20.94
C ARG A 258 -13.93 -7.44 -21.89
N SER A 259 -15.26 -7.50 -21.82
CA SER A 259 -16.14 -6.75 -22.71
C SER A 259 -16.20 -5.26 -22.37
N TYR A 260 -16.25 -4.91 -21.07
CA TYR A 260 -16.48 -3.54 -20.62
C TYR A 260 -15.21 -2.81 -20.20
N LEU A 261 -14.23 -3.55 -19.67
CA LEU A 261 -12.98 -2.98 -19.19
C LEU A 261 -11.84 -3.28 -20.17
N GLY A 262 -11.81 -4.47 -20.77
CA GLY A 262 -10.65 -4.92 -21.55
C GLY A 262 -9.42 -5.18 -20.65
N PRO A 263 -8.30 -5.67 -21.20
CA PRO A 263 -7.12 -6.03 -20.42
C PRO A 263 -6.44 -4.79 -19.81
N GLY A 264 -5.86 -4.96 -18.62
CA GLY A 264 -5.04 -3.95 -17.98
C GLY A 264 -3.70 -3.75 -18.69
N GLN A 265 -3.06 -2.63 -18.41
CA GLN A 265 -1.74 -2.29 -18.92
C GLN A 265 -0.74 -2.28 -17.76
N GLY A 266 0.39 -2.97 -17.91
CA GLY A 266 1.44 -3.01 -16.88
C GLY A 266 0.95 -3.53 -15.52
N PRO A 267 1.48 -3.02 -14.39
CA PRO A 267 1.00 -3.35 -13.06
C PRO A 267 -0.33 -2.62 -12.77
N SER A 268 -1.39 -3.04 -13.45
CA SER A 268 -2.74 -2.54 -13.18
C SER A 268 -3.28 -3.13 -11.88
N PRO A 269 -4.09 -2.39 -11.09
CA PRO A 269 -4.80 -2.98 -9.97
C PRO A 269 -5.86 -3.98 -10.49
N HIS A 270 -6.22 -4.93 -9.63
CA HIS A 270 -7.34 -5.84 -9.88
C HIS A 270 -8.63 -5.07 -10.17
N TYR A 271 -9.49 -5.64 -11.00
CA TYR A 271 -10.82 -5.10 -11.24
C TYR A 271 -11.77 -5.51 -10.12
N MET A 272 -12.38 -4.53 -9.48
CA MET A 272 -13.37 -4.78 -8.44
C MET A 272 -14.74 -5.00 -9.08
N VAL A 273 -15.30 -6.19 -8.94
CA VAL A 273 -16.64 -6.52 -9.46
C VAL A 273 -17.60 -6.71 -8.31
N ARG A 274 -18.64 -5.88 -8.24
CA ARG A 274 -19.74 -6.02 -7.27
C ARG A 274 -20.90 -6.75 -7.92
N LEU A 275 -21.25 -7.90 -7.38
CA LEU A 275 -22.43 -8.69 -7.71
C LEU A 275 -23.56 -8.28 -6.79
N THR A 276 -24.71 -7.91 -7.37
CA THR A 276 -25.90 -7.52 -6.61
C THR A 276 -27.07 -8.46 -6.85
N ASN A 277 -27.92 -8.62 -5.84
CA ASN A 277 -29.13 -9.43 -5.86
C ASN A 277 -30.40 -8.55 -5.86
N LEU A 278 -30.41 -7.51 -6.68
CA LEU A 278 -31.56 -6.62 -6.76
C LEU A 278 -32.63 -7.28 -7.63
N GLY A 279 -33.87 -7.31 -7.11
CA GLY A 279 -35.03 -7.71 -7.90
C GLY A 279 -35.22 -6.79 -9.10
N GLU A 280 -35.85 -7.32 -10.17
CA GLU A 280 -36.34 -6.49 -11.28
C GLU A 280 -37.52 -5.60 -10.85
#